data_AF-A0A1W9WMP2-F1
#
_entry.id   AF-A0A1W9WMP2-F1
#
_cell.length_a   1.000
_cell.length_b   1.000
_cell.length_c   1.000
_cell.angle_alpha   90.00
_cell.angle_beta   90.00
_cell.angle_gamma   90.00
#
_symmetry.space_group_name_H-M   'P 1'
#
loop_
_entity.id
_entity.type
_entity.pdbx_description
1 polymer ?
#
loop_
_entity_poly.entity_id
_entity_poly.type
_entity_poly.pdbx_seq_one_letter_code
_entity_poly.pdbx_strand_id
1 'polypeptide(L)'
;MKIQLSLIVLINLFMFSTYASADIVLDGTLGRRSGPLQGPYFAIGAELGEQHGGNLFHSFGQFGLQQGESATFSGPNTVNNIISRVTGGTSSHINGLLRSTIPNADFYFLNPAGVMFGKHAQLDVQGAFYLSTADYLRLDDGGQFSAAQPEKSLLTVAPPAAFGFLEPNFAPITLQDSELRVLDNQTFSLVAGDISLTKVALVVLSPLKLSS
;
A
#
# COMPACT_ATOMS: atom_id res chain seq x y z
N MET A 1 -22.19 44.07 50.47
CA MET A 1 -22.62 43.49 49.19
C MET A 1 -21.49 43.72 48.17
N LYS A 2 -20.64 42.71 47.91
CA LYS A 2 -19.52 42.79 46.95
C LYS A 2 -19.82 41.81 45.80
N ILE A 3 -19.83 42.32 44.57
CA ILE A 3 -20.21 41.63 43.34
C ILE A 3 -18.98 41.54 42.42
N GLN A 4 -18.69 40.30 41.98
CA GLN A 4 -18.06 39.86 40.71
C GLN A 4 -16.61 40.30 40.40
N LEU A 5 -15.82 39.62 39.54
CA LEU A 5 -16.10 38.86 38.31
C LEU A 5 -15.23 37.59 38.23
N SER A 6 -15.80 36.49 37.73
CA SER A 6 -15.02 35.35 37.23
C SER A 6 -14.79 35.53 35.73
N LEU A 7 -13.53 35.55 35.33
CA LEU A 7 -13.06 35.65 33.95
C LEU A 7 -13.23 34.28 33.27
N ILE A 8 -14.16 34.15 32.32
CA ILE A 8 -14.26 32.98 31.46
C ILE A 8 -13.34 33.21 30.25
N VAL A 9 -12.23 32.47 30.20
CA VAL A 9 -11.37 32.40 29.02
C VAL A 9 -11.89 31.28 28.13
N LEU A 10 -12.50 31.67 27.01
CA LEU A 10 -12.95 30.72 25.98
C LEU A 10 -11.76 30.41 25.05
N ILE A 11 -11.08 29.30 25.29
CA ILE A 11 -10.01 28.81 24.40
C ILE A 11 -10.66 28.23 23.15
N ASN A 12 -10.57 28.95 22.04
CA ASN A 12 -10.92 28.41 20.72
C ASN A 12 -9.82 27.42 20.32
N LEU A 13 -10.13 26.13 20.43
CA LEU A 13 -9.29 25.06 19.92
C LEU A 13 -9.46 25.02 18.39
N PHE A 14 -8.58 25.71 17.66
CA PHE A 14 -8.45 25.48 16.22
C PHE A 14 -7.93 24.06 16.03
N MET A 15 -8.83 23.13 15.71
CA MET A 15 -8.48 21.81 15.20
C MET A 15 -7.85 22.02 13.83
N PHE A 16 -6.53 22.14 13.78
CA PHE A 16 -5.79 21.99 12.53
C PHE A 16 -5.98 20.55 12.07
N SER A 17 -6.86 20.33 11.10
CA SER A 17 -6.92 19.08 10.38
C SER A 17 -5.60 18.95 9.63
N THR A 18 -4.69 18.10 10.13
CA THR A 18 -3.53 17.70 9.35
C THR A 18 -4.07 16.85 8.20
N TYR A 19 -4.28 17.46 7.04
CA TYR A 19 -4.39 16.70 5.81
C TYR A 19 -3.09 15.89 5.71
N ALA A 20 -3.18 14.57 5.78
CA ALA A 20 -2.06 13.72 5.43
C ALA A 20 -1.61 14.15 4.03
N SER A 21 -0.40 14.68 3.88
CA SER A 21 0.15 14.94 2.56
C SER A 21 0.21 13.59 1.84
N ALA A 22 -0.18 13.53 0.56
CA ALA A 22 0.33 12.41 -0.22
C ALA A 22 1.82 12.62 -0.34
N ASP A 23 2.55 11.57 -0.01
CA ASP A 23 3.98 11.48 -0.15
C ASP A 23 4.32 9.99 -0.16
N ILE A 24 5.40 9.65 -0.86
CA ILE A 24 6.03 8.34 -0.77
C ILE A 24 7.33 8.52 -0.02
N VAL A 25 7.45 7.85 1.12
CA VAL A 25 8.60 7.91 2.01
C VAL A 25 9.17 6.51 2.16
N LEU A 26 10.45 6.32 1.84
CA LEU A 26 11.16 5.07 2.09
C LEU A 26 11.48 4.96 3.59
N ASP A 27 11.26 3.79 4.19
CA ASP A 27 11.55 3.59 5.62
C ASP A 27 13.02 3.25 5.93
N GLY A 28 13.82 2.94 4.90
CA GLY A 28 15.23 2.59 5.04
C GLY A 28 15.51 1.17 5.53
N THR A 29 14.49 0.33 5.67
CA THR A 29 14.67 -1.09 6.05
C THR A 29 15.10 -1.96 4.87
N LEU A 30 14.84 -1.51 3.63
CA LEU A 30 15.30 -2.12 2.39
C LEU A 30 16.00 -1.10 1.50
N GLY A 31 16.89 -1.58 0.63
CA GLY A 31 17.67 -0.74 -0.27
C GLY A 31 18.70 0.12 0.47
N ARG A 32 19.25 1.13 -0.22
CA ARG A 32 20.32 2.00 0.33
C ARG A 32 19.86 3.41 0.69
N ARG A 33 18.55 3.68 0.63
CA ARG A 33 17.99 5.02 0.79
C ARG A 33 16.80 5.01 1.74
N SER A 34 16.66 6.07 2.51
CA SER A 34 15.48 6.39 3.32
C SER A 34 14.98 7.81 3.01
N GLY A 35 13.79 8.14 3.49
CA GLY A 35 13.21 9.48 3.36
C GLY A 35 12.34 9.67 2.12
N PRO A 36 11.90 10.91 1.86
CA PRO A 36 10.90 11.20 0.83
C PRO A 36 11.45 10.99 -0.59
N LEU A 37 10.57 10.52 -1.46
CA LEU A 37 10.76 10.52 -2.91
C LEU A 37 10.25 11.83 -3.50
N GLN A 38 10.81 12.21 -4.64
CA GLN A 38 10.40 13.42 -5.33
C GLN A 38 9.18 13.13 -6.23
N GLY A 39 8.06 13.78 -5.92
CA GLY A 39 6.84 13.73 -6.74
C GLY A 39 6.83 14.76 -7.87
N PRO A 40 5.75 14.83 -8.66
CA PRO A 40 4.51 14.02 -8.54
C PRO A 40 4.59 12.66 -9.26
N TYR A 41 5.68 12.43 -10.02
CA TYR A 41 5.93 11.19 -10.75
C TYR A 41 7.03 10.39 -10.06
N PHE A 42 6.65 9.64 -9.03
CA PHE A 42 7.56 8.88 -8.20
C PHE A 42 8.15 7.69 -8.98
N ALA A 43 9.45 7.72 -9.24
CA ALA A 43 10.19 6.61 -9.83
C ALA A 43 10.65 5.65 -8.72
N ILE A 44 10.22 4.40 -8.81
CA ILE A 44 10.52 3.34 -7.83
C ILE A 44 11.26 2.22 -8.56
N GLY A 45 12.57 2.41 -8.75
CA GLY A 45 13.43 1.40 -9.38
C GLY A 45 13.90 0.34 -8.39
N ALA A 46 14.39 -0.79 -8.93
CA ALA A 46 14.89 -1.91 -8.15
C ALA A 46 16.01 -1.52 -7.16
N GLU A 47 16.75 -0.43 -7.42
CA GLU A 47 17.76 0.13 -6.53
C GLU A 47 17.21 0.70 -5.21
N LEU A 48 15.91 0.96 -5.14
CA LEU A 48 15.21 1.38 -3.91
C LEU A 48 14.63 0.19 -3.12
N GLY A 49 14.87 -1.04 -3.59
CA GLY A 49 14.41 -2.27 -2.96
C GLY A 49 15.54 -3.27 -2.77
N GLU A 50 15.14 -4.53 -2.59
CA GLU A 50 16.05 -5.66 -2.49
C GLU A 50 15.50 -6.86 -3.28
N GLN A 51 16.28 -7.38 -4.22
CA GLN A 51 15.86 -8.49 -5.08
C GLN A 51 16.44 -9.82 -4.58
N HIS A 52 15.57 -10.82 -4.41
CA HIS A 52 15.92 -12.20 -4.11
C HIS A 52 15.29 -13.12 -5.15
N GLY A 53 16.09 -13.58 -6.12
CA GLY A 53 15.59 -14.37 -7.25
C GLY A 53 14.53 -13.59 -8.03
N GLY A 54 13.33 -14.15 -8.13
CA GLY A 54 12.18 -13.53 -8.80
C GLY A 54 11.42 -12.50 -7.96
N ASN A 55 11.76 -12.31 -6.69
CA ASN A 55 11.07 -11.38 -5.79
C ASN A 55 11.84 -10.06 -5.68
N LEU A 56 11.18 -8.94 -5.94
CA LEU A 56 11.70 -7.59 -5.69
C LEU A 56 10.90 -6.95 -4.55
N PHE A 57 11.54 -6.80 -3.39
CA PHE A 57 10.92 -6.26 -2.19
C PHE A 57 11.15 -4.76 -2.07
N HIS A 58 10.09 -4.01 -1.71
CA HIS A 58 10.14 -2.58 -1.41
C HIS A 58 9.50 -2.28 -0.07
N SER A 59 10.04 -1.28 0.63
CA SER A 59 9.58 -0.88 1.96
C SER A 59 9.42 0.62 2.09
N PHE A 60 8.23 1.03 2.52
CA PHE A 60 7.83 2.42 2.64
C PHE A 60 7.39 2.71 4.08
N GLY A 61 7.76 3.88 4.61
CA GLY A 61 7.17 4.39 5.84
C GLY A 61 5.77 4.96 5.57
N GLN A 62 5.60 5.59 4.42
CA GLN A 62 4.33 6.17 3.98
C GLN A 62 4.19 5.98 2.47
N PHE A 63 2.98 5.71 2.02
CA PHE A 63 2.67 5.57 0.61
C PHE A 63 1.29 6.12 0.32
N GLY A 64 1.22 7.26 -0.36
CA GLY A 64 -0.01 7.86 -0.85
C GLY A 64 0.19 8.50 -2.22
N LEU A 65 -0.91 8.65 -2.97
CA LEU A 65 -0.95 9.29 -4.28
C LEU A 65 -2.18 10.19 -4.36
N GLN A 66 -2.02 11.47 -4.71
CA GLN A 66 -3.11 12.36 -5.11
C GLN A 66 -3.50 12.18 -6.58
N GLN A 67 -4.58 12.85 -6.95
CA GLN A 67 -4.97 13.01 -8.34
C GLN A 67 -3.85 13.63 -9.17
N GLY A 68 -3.49 12.96 -10.28
CA GLY A 68 -2.45 13.42 -11.19
C GLY A 68 -1.04 12.95 -10.81
N GLU A 69 -0.86 12.33 -9.64
CA GLU A 69 0.39 11.70 -9.25
C GLU A 69 0.49 10.25 -9.76
N SER A 70 1.72 9.75 -9.86
CA SER A 70 1.98 8.36 -10.21
C SER A 70 3.14 7.76 -9.44
N ALA A 71 3.03 6.50 -9.06
CA ALA A 71 4.17 5.68 -8.65
C ALA A 71 4.47 4.64 -9.74
N THR A 72 5.67 4.69 -10.31
CA THR A 72 6.10 3.78 -11.38
C THR A 72 7.21 2.87 -10.89
N PHE A 73 6.87 1.58 -10.77
CA PHE A 73 7.80 0.52 -10.42
C PHE A 73 8.55 0.02 -11.66
N SER A 74 9.86 -0.17 -11.53
CA SER A 74 10.73 -0.64 -12.63
C SER A 74 11.85 -1.53 -12.09
N GLY A 75 12.34 -2.44 -12.93
CA GLY A 75 13.33 -3.42 -12.55
C GLY A 75 13.65 -4.38 -13.70
N PRO A 76 14.55 -5.35 -13.49
CA PRO A 76 14.93 -6.31 -14.51
C PRO A 76 13.79 -7.30 -14.80
N ASN A 77 13.74 -7.81 -16.03
CA ASN A 77 12.74 -8.80 -16.47
C ASN A 77 12.81 -10.15 -15.73
N THR A 78 13.80 -10.35 -14.86
CA THR A 78 13.92 -11.52 -13.97
C THR A 78 12.97 -11.44 -12.78
N VAL A 79 12.38 -10.27 -12.52
CA VAL A 79 11.42 -10.08 -11.42
C VAL A 79 10.06 -10.64 -11.83
N ASN A 80 9.56 -11.60 -11.06
CA ASN A 80 8.24 -12.18 -11.18
C ASN A 80 7.25 -11.51 -10.21
N ASN A 81 7.72 -11.04 -9.04
CA ASN A 81 6.87 -10.45 -8.00
C ASN A 81 7.46 -9.13 -7.52
N ILE A 82 6.69 -8.04 -7.59
CA ILE A 82 6.97 -6.78 -6.91
C ILE A 82 6.21 -6.82 -5.58
N ILE A 83 6.93 -6.81 -4.46
CA ILE A 83 6.35 -7.02 -3.12
C ILE A 83 6.62 -5.79 -2.27
N SER A 84 5.59 -4.97 -2.06
CA SER A 84 5.68 -3.67 -1.40
C SER A 84 4.97 -3.65 -0.06
N ARG A 85 5.62 -3.13 0.98
CA ARG A 85 5.04 -2.94 2.31
C ARG A 85 5.02 -1.49 2.76
N VAL A 86 4.06 -1.13 3.62
CA VAL A 86 4.03 0.14 4.36
C VAL A 86 4.15 -0.12 5.86
N THR A 87 5.10 0.54 6.52
CA THR A 87 5.52 0.24 7.91
C THR A 87 5.24 1.38 8.90
N GLY A 88 4.93 2.59 8.44
CA GLY A 88 4.80 3.78 9.30
C GLY A 88 3.46 3.95 9.99
N GLY A 89 2.58 2.94 9.97
CA GLY A 89 1.31 2.95 10.71
C GLY A 89 0.27 3.94 10.20
N THR A 90 0.41 4.44 8.98
CA THR A 90 -0.54 5.37 8.34
C THR A 90 -1.22 4.69 7.16
N SER A 91 -2.53 4.95 6.99
CA SER A 91 -3.30 4.39 5.89
C SER A 91 -2.84 4.94 4.55
N SER A 92 -2.83 4.09 3.52
CA SER A 92 -2.50 4.49 2.15
C SER A 92 -3.73 5.05 1.44
N HIS A 93 -3.66 6.31 1.03
CA HIS A 93 -4.67 6.93 0.16
C HIS A 93 -4.15 6.97 -1.27
N ILE A 94 -4.74 6.17 -2.15
CA ILE A 94 -4.36 6.04 -3.55
C ILE A 94 -5.45 6.68 -4.41
N ASN A 95 -5.18 7.85 -4.94
CA ASN A 95 -6.06 8.60 -5.84
C ASN A 95 -5.32 9.01 -7.12
N GLY A 96 -4.32 8.23 -7.52
CA GLY A 96 -3.50 8.44 -8.70
C GLY A 96 -3.11 7.11 -9.37
N LEU A 97 -2.05 7.12 -10.19
CA LEU A 97 -1.64 5.96 -10.97
C LEU A 97 -0.61 5.09 -10.23
N LEU A 98 -0.94 3.81 -10.00
CA LEU A 98 0.04 2.77 -9.66
C LEU A 98 0.42 2.02 -10.93
N ARG A 99 1.70 2.07 -11.32
CA ARG A 99 2.21 1.47 -12.54
C ARG A 99 3.39 0.53 -12.27
N SER A 100 3.44 -0.58 -12.98
CA SER A 100 4.64 -1.41 -13.14
C SER A 100 5.04 -1.48 -14.62
N THR A 101 6.33 -1.29 -14.89
CA THR A 101 6.93 -1.48 -16.22
C THR A 101 7.63 -2.83 -16.38
N ILE A 102 7.62 -3.66 -15.33
CA ILE A 102 8.25 -4.99 -15.34
C ILE A 102 7.29 -5.97 -16.03
N PRO A 103 7.69 -6.61 -17.14
CA PRO A 103 6.79 -7.49 -17.89
C PRO A 103 6.25 -8.65 -17.07
N ASN A 104 4.93 -8.84 -17.09
CA ASN A 104 4.19 -9.94 -16.45
C ASN A 104 4.41 -10.09 -14.93
N ALA A 105 5.04 -9.12 -14.25
CA ALA A 105 5.28 -9.23 -12.82
C ALA A 105 3.98 -9.02 -12.03
N ASP A 106 3.72 -9.90 -11.07
CA ASP A 106 2.66 -9.76 -10.11
C ASP A 106 3.00 -8.66 -9.09
N PHE A 107 1.99 -7.93 -8.65
CA PHE A 107 2.14 -6.79 -7.77
C PHE A 107 1.44 -7.05 -6.43
N TYR A 108 2.21 -7.12 -5.36
CA TYR A 108 1.73 -7.27 -3.99
C TYR A 108 1.93 -5.96 -3.24
N PHE A 109 0.85 -5.44 -2.65
CA PHE A 109 0.89 -4.25 -1.81
C PHE A 109 0.22 -4.54 -0.47
N LEU A 110 0.95 -4.30 0.61
CA LEU A 110 0.45 -4.54 1.96
C LEU A 110 0.67 -3.34 2.88
N ASN A 111 -0.41 -2.93 3.55
CA ASN A 111 -0.40 -1.87 4.55
C ASN A 111 -1.39 -2.21 5.69
N PRO A 112 -0.89 -2.64 6.87
CA PRO A 112 -1.73 -2.98 8.02
C PRO A 112 -2.61 -1.84 8.54
N ALA A 113 -2.24 -0.59 8.26
CA ALA A 113 -3.01 0.59 8.68
C ALA A 113 -4.20 0.91 7.74
N GLY A 114 -4.38 0.14 6.67
CA GLY A 114 -5.53 0.27 5.76
C GLY A 114 -5.15 0.90 4.42
N VAL A 115 -6.02 0.68 3.43
CA VAL A 115 -5.82 1.21 2.07
C VAL A 115 -7.14 1.71 1.51
N MET A 116 -7.11 2.92 0.94
CA MET A 116 -8.23 3.54 0.26
C MET A 116 -7.87 3.86 -1.19
N PHE A 117 -8.68 3.37 -2.14
CA PHE A 117 -8.62 3.78 -3.55
C PHE A 117 -9.75 4.78 -3.83
N GLY A 118 -9.38 5.98 -4.29
CA GLY A 118 -10.30 7.04 -4.67
C GLY A 118 -10.68 7.04 -6.15
N LYS A 119 -11.51 8.02 -6.54
CA LYS A 119 -12.09 8.14 -7.88
C LYS A 119 -11.09 8.20 -9.04
N HIS A 120 -9.89 8.74 -8.79
CA HIS A 120 -8.86 8.90 -9.81
C HIS A 120 -7.78 7.83 -9.75
N ALA A 121 -7.97 6.81 -8.90
CA ALA A 121 -7.03 5.72 -8.79
C ALA A 121 -7.04 4.88 -10.07
N GLN A 122 -5.84 4.54 -10.54
CA GLN A 122 -5.63 3.75 -11.75
C GLN A 122 -4.58 2.69 -11.48
N LEU A 123 -4.76 1.52 -12.08
CA LEU A 123 -3.78 0.45 -12.10
C LEU A 123 -3.28 0.25 -13.54
N ASP A 124 -1.97 0.24 -13.70
CA ASP A 124 -1.27 -0.15 -14.92
C ASP A 124 -0.20 -1.17 -14.55
N VAL A 125 -0.67 -2.38 -14.23
CA VAL A 125 0.15 -3.52 -13.82
C VAL A 125 0.00 -4.64 -14.83
N GLN A 126 1.09 -5.34 -15.11
CA GLN A 126 1.16 -6.30 -16.22
C GLN A 126 0.78 -7.73 -15.77
N GLY A 127 0.99 -8.07 -14.50
CA GLY A 127 0.56 -9.33 -13.88
C GLY A 127 -0.67 -9.17 -12.99
N ALA A 128 -0.83 -10.09 -12.05
CA ALA A 128 -1.85 -10.03 -11.02
C ALA A 128 -1.61 -8.88 -10.03
N PHE A 129 -2.69 -8.42 -9.40
CA PHE A 129 -2.68 -7.40 -8.37
C PHE A 129 -3.25 -7.96 -7.07
N TYR A 130 -2.44 -7.98 -6.02
CA TYR A 130 -2.79 -8.43 -4.68
C TYR A 130 -2.66 -7.27 -3.71
N LEU A 131 -3.77 -6.88 -3.10
CA LEU A 131 -3.84 -5.84 -2.08
C LEU A 131 -4.22 -6.44 -0.74
N SER A 132 -3.51 -6.05 0.31
CA SER A 132 -3.79 -6.58 1.65
C SER A 132 -3.59 -5.57 2.77
N THR A 133 -4.32 -5.75 3.87
CA THR A 133 -4.06 -5.11 5.16
C THR A 133 -3.44 -6.07 6.18
N ALA A 134 -2.89 -7.19 5.70
CA ALA A 134 -2.17 -8.14 6.52
C ALA A 134 -0.85 -7.60 7.06
N ASP A 135 -0.46 -8.08 8.23
CA ASP A 135 0.77 -7.74 8.95
C ASP A 135 2.03 -8.27 8.26
N TYR A 136 1.90 -9.34 7.48
CA TYR A 136 2.97 -9.92 6.70
C TYR A 136 2.49 -10.71 5.49
N LEU A 137 3.40 -10.89 4.54
CA LEU A 137 3.30 -11.87 3.47
C LEU A 137 4.24 -13.04 3.76
N ARG A 138 3.69 -14.24 3.88
CA ARG A 138 4.45 -15.49 4.00
C ARG A 138 4.88 -15.99 2.62
N LEU A 139 6.14 -16.37 2.51
CA LEU A 139 6.73 -17.04 1.36
C LEU A 139 6.62 -18.57 1.54
N ASP A 140 6.67 -19.32 0.44
CA ASP A 140 6.35 -20.75 0.43
C ASP A 140 7.33 -21.62 1.25
N ASP A 141 8.55 -21.14 1.47
CA ASP A 141 9.56 -21.77 2.35
C ASP A 141 9.41 -21.40 3.83
N GLY A 142 8.37 -20.64 4.18
CA GLY A 142 8.11 -20.16 5.55
C GLY A 142 8.74 -18.81 5.87
N GLY A 143 9.52 -18.21 4.98
CA GLY A 143 9.98 -16.83 5.10
C GLY A 143 8.81 -15.85 5.26
N GLN A 144 9.02 -14.74 5.97
CA GLN A 144 7.97 -13.73 6.18
C GLN A 144 8.49 -12.34 5.84
N PHE A 145 7.77 -11.62 4.99
CA PHE A 145 7.98 -10.21 4.74
C PHE A 145 6.92 -9.40 5.50
N SER A 146 7.31 -8.82 6.65
CA SER A 146 6.36 -8.20 7.58
C SER A 146 6.32 -6.67 7.48
N ALA A 147 5.13 -6.10 7.39
CA ALA A 147 4.88 -4.67 7.58
C ALA A 147 4.82 -4.27 9.06
N ALA A 148 4.26 -5.13 9.91
CA ALA A 148 4.10 -4.85 11.34
C ALA A 148 5.42 -4.98 12.13
N GLN A 149 6.31 -5.90 11.73
CA GLN A 149 7.61 -6.15 12.36
C GLN A 149 8.71 -6.21 11.29
N PRO A 150 9.06 -5.08 10.66
CA PRO A 150 9.99 -5.02 9.53
C PRO A 150 11.35 -5.68 9.80
N GLU A 151 11.85 -5.55 11.02
CA GLU A 151 13.13 -6.07 11.51
C GLU A 151 13.18 -7.60 11.63
N LYS A 152 12.03 -8.27 11.66
CA LYS A 152 11.93 -9.74 11.72
C LYS A 152 11.74 -10.38 10.35
N SER A 153 11.80 -9.58 9.29
CA SER A 153 11.55 -10.10 7.96
C SER A 153 12.67 -11.00 7.47
N LEU A 154 12.28 -12.10 6.85
CA LEU A 154 13.17 -13.04 6.16
C LEU A 154 12.82 -13.04 4.68
N LEU A 155 13.66 -12.36 3.89
CA LEU A 155 13.53 -12.32 2.44
C LEU A 155 14.14 -13.58 1.85
N THR A 156 13.40 -14.23 0.96
CA THR A 156 13.87 -15.44 0.26
C THR A 156 13.46 -15.41 -1.21
N VAL A 157 13.96 -16.39 -1.96
CA VAL A 157 13.60 -16.59 -3.36
C VAL A 157 12.26 -17.31 -3.55
N ALA A 158 11.68 -17.85 -2.47
CA ALA A 158 10.44 -18.61 -2.54
C ALA A 158 9.26 -17.70 -2.92
N PRO A 159 8.28 -18.21 -3.69
CA PRO A 159 7.15 -17.40 -4.12
C PRO A 159 6.25 -16.98 -2.93
N PRO A 160 5.50 -15.87 -3.07
CA PRO A 160 4.40 -15.54 -2.16
C PRO A 160 3.41 -16.68 -2.00
N ALA A 161 3.03 -16.99 -0.76
CA ALA A 161 2.13 -18.09 -0.44
C ALA A 161 0.84 -17.63 0.26
N ALA A 162 0.93 -16.77 1.27
CA ALA A 162 -0.25 -16.36 2.04
C ALA A 162 -0.05 -15.02 2.76
N PHE A 163 -1.11 -14.24 2.85
CA PHE A 163 -1.19 -13.10 3.77
C PHE A 163 -1.49 -13.58 5.19
N GLY A 164 -0.87 -12.93 6.17
CA GLY A 164 -0.98 -13.32 7.58
C GLY A 164 -1.18 -12.14 8.51
N PHE A 165 -1.96 -12.39 9.55
CA PHE A 165 -2.47 -11.43 10.51
C PHE A 165 -2.03 -11.82 11.93
N LEU A 166 -1.61 -10.84 12.73
CA LEU A 166 -1.07 -11.03 14.09
C LEU A 166 -2.09 -10.65 15.17
N GLU A 167 -2.92 -9.64 14.93
CA GLU A 167 -3.91 -9.12 15.89
C GLU A 167 -5.31 -9.06 15.30
N PRO A 168 -6.40 -9.23 16.06
CA PRO A 168 -7.75 -9.34 15.50
C PRO A 168 -8.37 -8.02 14.98
N ASN A 169 -7.73 -6.86 15.17
CA ASN A 169 -8.25 -5.57 14.75
C ASN A 169 -7.63 -5.15 13.41
N PHE A 170 -8.29 -5.51 12.33
CA PHE A 170 -7.79 -5.32 10.97
C PHE A 170 -8.27 -3.99 10.39
N ALA A 171 -7.35 -3.21 9.81
CA ALA A 171 -7.75 -2.04 9.06
C ALA A 171 -8.46 -2.44 7.74
N PRO A 172 -9.38 -1.59 7.24
CA PRO A 172 -10.16 -1.92 6.06
C PRO A 172 -9.40 -1.65 4.75
N ILE A 173 -9.87 -2.31 3.69
CA ILE A 173 -9.71 -1.84 2.31
C ILE A 173 -10.98 -1.09 1.91
N THR A 174 -10.85 0.14 1.43
CA THR A 174 -11.97 0.93 0.91
C THR A 174 -11.77 1.26 -0.55
N LEU A 175 -12.70 0.88 -1.40
CA LEU A 175 -12.78 1.32 -2.78
C LEU A 175 -13.96 2.29 -2.88
N GLN A 176 -13.68 3.56 -3.20
CA GLN A 176 -14.69 4.62 -3.22
C GLN A 176 -14.66 5.38 -4.55
N ASP A 177 -15.80 5.36 -5.25
CA ASP A 177 -16.00 6.01 -6.54
C ASP A 177 -14.94 5.61 -7.60
N SER A 178 -14.28 4.46 -7.41
CA SER A 178 -13.12 4.03 -8.17
C SER A 178 -13.47 2.99 -9.24
N GLU A 179 -12.68 3.02 -10.31
CA GLU A 179 -12.73 2.03 -11.38
C GLU A 179 -11.35 1.39 -11.52
N LEU A 180 -11.20 0.19 -10.96
CA LEU A 180 -9.94 -0.53 -10.98
C LEU A 180 -10.02 -1.66 -12.00
N ARG A 181 -8.99 -1.73 -12.84
CA ARG A 181 -8.87 -2.69 -13.92
C ARG A 181 -7.49 -3.33 -13.87
N VAL A 182 -7.44 -4.64 -14.09
CA VAL A 182 -6.20 -5.36 -14.42
C VAL A 182 -6.35 -5.93 -15.82
N LEU A 183 -5.25 -6.38 -16.42
CA LEU A 183 -5.31 -7.03 -17.73
C LEU A 183 -6.17 -8.30 -17.69
N ASP A 184 -6.73 -8.66 -18.84
CA ASP A 184 -7.54 -9.86 -18.98
C ASP A 184 -6.77 -11.11 -18.52
N ASN A 185 -7.49 -12.03 -17.87
CA ASN A 185 -6.93 -13.26 -17.27
C ASN A 185 -5.94 -13.04 -16.12
N GLN A 186 -5.73 -11.81 -15.63
CA GLN A 186 -4.96 -11.56 -14.41
C GLN A 186 -5.85 -11.62 -13.17
N THR A 187 -5.24 -11.87 -12.02
CA THR A 187 -5.95 -11.90 -10.72
C THR A 187 -6.03 -10.49 -10.14
N PHE A 188 -7.18 -10.11 -9.61
CA PHE A 188 -7.34 -8.98 -8.70
C PHE A 188 -7.82 -9.52 -7.35
N SER A 189 -6.99 -9.42 -6.31
CA SER A 189 -7.23 -10.02 -5.00
C SER A 189 -7.18 -8.96 -3.91
N LEU A 190 -8.19 -8.96 -3.05
CA LEU A 190 -8.25 -8.12 -1.85
C LEU A 190 -8.29 -9.03 -0.62
N VAL A 191 -7.38 -8.82 0.34
CA VAL A 191 -7.32 -9.59 1.60
C VAL A 191 -7.19 -8.63 2.78
N ALA A 192 -8.28 -8.43 3.50
CA ALA A 192 -8.37 -7.52 4.64
C ALA A 192 -9.44 -8.03 5.61
N GLY A 193 -9.43 -7.56 6.86
CA GLY A 193 -10.52 -7.92 7.78
C GLY A 193 -11.87 -7.35 7.35
N ASP A 194 -11.88 -6.12 6.82
CA ASP A 194 -13.07 -5.51 6.22
C ASP A 194 -12.77 -4.98 4.81
N ILE A 195 -13.71 -5.16 3.90
CA ILE A 195 -13.67 -4.63 2.53
C ILE A 195 -14.95 -3.82 2.28
N SER A 196 -14.79 -2.51 2.08
CA SER A 196 -15.89 -1.59 1.78
C SER A 196 -15.85 -1.15 0.32
N LEU A 197 -16.97 -1.37 -0.39
CA LEU A 197 -17.13 -1.02 -1.79
C LEU A 197 -18.26 0.00 -1.95
N THR A 198 -17.91 1.25 -2.28
CA THR A 198 -18.90 2.32 -2.51
C THR A 198 -18.76 2.85 -3.93
N LYS A 199 -19.79 2.63 -4.76
CA LYS A 199 -19.83 3.07 -6.17
C LYS A 199 -18.59 2.64 -6.97
N VAL A 200 -18.27 1.35 -6.88
CA VAL A 200 -17.07 0.77 -7.47
C VAL A 200 -17.43 0.01 -8.75
N ALA A 201 -16.61 0.19 -9.79
CA ALA A 201 -16.58 -0.71 -10.93
C ALA A 201 -15.27 -1.53 -10.88
N LEU A 202 -15.38 -2.83 -10.63
CA LEU A 202 -14.27 -3.77 -10.78
C LEU A 202 -14.41 -4.43 -12.15
N VAL A 203 -13.47 -4.14 -13.06
CA VAL A 203 -13.45 -4.78 -14.38
C VAL A 203 -12.37 -5.84 -14.37
N VAL A 204 -12.80 -7.09 -14.21
CA VAL A 204 -11.96 -8.29 -14.26
C VAL A 204 -12.68 -9.29 -15.16
N LEU A 205 -12.01 -9.83 -16.18
CA LEU A 205 -12.58 -10.91 -17.02
C LEU A 205 -12.27 -12.32 -16.47
N SER A 206 -11.80 -12.40 -15.23
CA SER A 206 -11.47 -13.60 -14.44
C SER A 206 -12.19 -13.55 -13.07
N PRO A 207 -12.31 -14.68 -12.32
CA PRO A 207 -13.07 -14.68 -11.07
C PRO A 207 -12.42 -13.77 -10.01
N LEU A 208 -13.19 -12.78 -9.53
CA LEU A 208 -12.85 -11.98 -8.36
C LEU A 208 -12.81 -12.88 -7.11
N LYS A 209 -11.67 -12.89 -6.40
CA LYS A 209 -11.53 -13.60 -5.12
C LYS A 209 -11.52 -12.58 -3.98
N LEU A 210 -12.61 -12.55 -3.23
CA LEU A 210 -12.72 -11.83 -1.96
C LEU A 210 -12.58 -12.86 -0.83
N SER A 211 -11.65 -12.68 0.08
CA SER A 211 -11.59 -13.44 1.33
C SER A 211 -11.63 -12.47 2.50
N SER A 212 -12.72 -12.53 3.27
CA SER A 212 -12.86 -11.97 4.62
C SER A 212 -12.29 -12.94 5.65
#